data_AF-A0A066VNZ8-F1
#
_entry.id   AF-A0A066VNZ8-F1
#
_cell.length_a   1.000
_cell.length_b   1.000
_cell.length_c   1.000
_cell.angle_alpha   90.00
_cell.angle_beta   90.00
_cell.angle_gamma   90.00
#
_symmetry.space_group_name_H-M   'P 1'
#
loop_
_entity.id
_entity.type
_entity.pdbx_description
1 polymer ?
#
loop_
_entity_poly.entity_id
_entity_poly.type
_entity_poly.pdbx_seq_one_letter_code
_entity_poly.pdbx_strand_id
1 'polypeptide(L)'
;MVTERRQGQKGISSQAMEPLAASLLPEGSKVHSITQVQSLWAGFGYVYSVIADIPCSRLQTANGREGEGARLILKYVGAPVADATAEMNEGDLRKIYSYEVEQYFYSVLVPYMLQHTGADIAVADCVGNTRPQRIAALQKQAGQSLTQVPIALMLSDLRPRFPRSPSKRGLLDEAQAYAAIRWLARFHSFWMHKGNDAIKEMLRNDSLCRPPLSEARRRRASPEVTWRASVWLNGGYT
;
A
#
# COMPACT_ATOMS: atom_id res chain seq x y z
N MET A 1 -16.60 36.99 -14.44
CA MET A 1 -15.93 35.67 -14.59
C MET A 1 -15.92 35.02 -13.22
N VAL A 2 -16.90 34.16 -12.96
CA VAL A 2 -17.14 33.56 -11.64
C VAL A 2 -16.18 32.39 -11.47
N THR A 3 -15.27 32.49 -10.50
CA THR A 3 -14.44 31.39 -10.01
C THR A 3 -15.32 30.39 -9.27
N GLU A 4 -15.68 29.29 -9.94
CA GLU A 4 -16.29 28.13 -9.29
C GLU A 4 -15.27 27.46 -8.37
N ARG A 5 -15.48 27.62 -7.06
CA ARG A 5 -14.88 26.77 -6.04
C ARG A 5 -15.41 25.36 -6.24
N ARG A 6 -14.55 24.42 -6.65
CA ARG A 6 -14.85 22.98 -6.56
C ARG A 6 -15.22 22.67 -5.10
N GLN A 7 -16.49 22.29 -4.90
CA GLN A 7 -17.02 21.84 -3.62
C GLN A 7 -16.15 20.69 -3.09
N GLY A 8 -15.77 20.80 -1.82
CA GLY A 8 -14.98 19.78 -1.13
C GLY A 8 -15.72 18.45 -1.12
N GLN A 9 -15.07 17.43 -1.69
CA GLN A 9 -15.49 16.04 -1.57
C GLN A 9 -15.54 15.69 -0.08
N LYS A 10 -16.73 15.40 0.47
CA LYS A 10 -16.90 14.93 1.85
C LYS A 10 -16.05 13.66 2.04
N GLY A 11 -15.15 13.68 3.03
CA GLY A 11 -14.38 12.50 3.41
C GLY A 11 -15.30 11.32 3.77
N ILE A 12 -14.82 10.09 3.54
CA ILE A 12 -15.51 8.90 4.05
C ILE A 12 -15.37 8.93 5.58
N SER A 13 -16.51 8.95 6.28
CA SER A 13 -16.55 9.00 7.75
C SER A 13 -15.72 7.87 8.37
N SER A 14 -15.00 8.18 9.45
CA SER A 14 -14.28 7.20 10.27
C SER A 14 -15.13 5.97 10.62
N GLN A 15 -16.41 6.17 10.94
CA GLN A 15 -17.35 5.07 11.27
C GLN A 15 -17.60 4.12 10.10
N ALA A 16 -17.62 4.64 8.87
CA ALA A 16 -17.82 3.81 7.67
C ALA A 16 -16.57 2.97 7.33
N MET A 17 -15.41 3.33 7.86
CA MET A 17 -14.14 2.65 7.61
C MET A 17 -13.80 1.56 8.64
N GLU A 18 -14.47 1.57 9.79
CA GLU A 18 -14.24 0.60 10.87
C GLU A 18 -14.46 -0.86 10.44
N PRO A 19 -15.54 -1.22 9.69
CA PRO A 19 -15.72 -2.59 9.23
C PRO A 19 -14.61 -3.06 8.29
N LEU A 20 -14.14 -2.17 7.40
CA LEU A 20 -13.00 -2.47 6.54
C LEU A 20 -11.74 -2.66 7.39
N ALA A 21 -11.45 -1.73 8.31
CA ALA A 21 -10.29 -1.83 9.19
C ALA A 21 -10.28 -3.14 9.97
N ALA A 22 -11.40 -3.52 10.59
CA ALA A 22 -11.55 -4.77 11.32
C ALA A 22 -11.32 -6.00 10.42
N SER A 23 -11.85 -6.00 9.18
CA SER A 23 -11.65 -7.11 8.24
C SER A 23 -10.20 -7.31 7.77
N LEU A 24 -9.35 -6.30 7.95
CA LEU A 24 -7.92 -6.37 7.61
C LEU A 24 -7.04 -6.79 8.78
N LEU A 25 -7.60 -6.92 9.98
CA LEU A 25 -6.85 -7.35 11.16
C LEU A 25 -6.97 -8.87 11.37
N PRO A 26 -6.01 -9.49 12.07
CA PRO A 26 -6.12 -10.88 12.49
C PRO A 26 -7.40 -11.15 13.28
N GLU A 27 -7.89 -12.39 13.22
CA GLU A 27 -9.05 -12.81 13.99
C GLU A 27 -8.84 -12.57 15.50
N GLY A 28 -9.91 -12.12 16.17
CA GLY A 28 -9.87 -11.72 17.59
C GLY A 28 -9.30 -10.32 17.84
N SER A 29 -8.89 -9.58 16.81
CA SER A 29 -8.49 -8.18 16.96
C SER A 29 -9.69 -7.26 17.17
N LYS A 30 -9.49 -6.17 17.91
CA LYS A 30 -10.52 -5.15 18.18
C LYS A 30 -10.01 -3.76 17.82
N VAL A 31 -10.72 -3.07 16.93
CA VAL A 31 -10.44 -1.65 16.63
C VAL A 31 -11.00 -0.78 17.76
N HIS A 32 -10.16 0.11 18.30
CA HIS A 32 -10.56 1.08 19.33
C HIS A 32 -10.84 2.46 18.75
N SER A 33 -10.02 2.87 17.77
CA SER A 33 -10.20 4.16 17.12
C SER A 33 -9.70 4.15 15.68
N ILE A 34 -10.33 4.99 14.86
CA ILE A 34 -9.93 5.25 13.49
C ILE A 34 -10.11 6.74 13.18
N THR A 35 -9.02 7.41 12.82
CA THR A 35 -9.00 8.86 12.58
C THR A 35 -8.37 9.15 11.23
N GLN A 36 -9.06 9.90 10.37
CA GLN A 36 -8.50 10.32 9.09
C GLN A 36 -7.34 11.30 9.34
N VAL A 37 -6.18 11.01 8.76
CA VAL A 37 -4.97 11.83 8.87
C VAL A 37 -4.79 12.70 7.64
N GLN A 38 -5.03 12.13 6.45
CA GLN A 38 -4.73 12.80 5.19
C GLN A 38 -5.59 12.27 4.04
N SER A 39 -5.93 13.14 3.09
CA SER A 39 -6.49 12.73 1.80
C SER A 39 -5.39 12.43 0.79
N LEU A 40 -5.57 11.36 0.00
CA LEU A 40 -4.67 11.03 -1.10
C LEU A 40 -4.88 11.97 -2.29
N TRP A 41 -3.87 12.03 -3.16
CA TRP A 41 -3.86 12.96 -4.28
C TRP A 41 -5.05 12.72 -5.24
N ALA A 42 -5.59 13.81 -5.77
CA ALA A 42 -6.71 13.81 -6.72
C ALA A 42 -7.97 13.05 -6.24
N GLY A 43 -8.20 12.95 -4.94
CA GLY A 43 -9.40 12.33 -4.38
C GLY A 43 -9.42 10.80 -4.47
N PHE A 44 -8.25 10.16 -4.67
CA PHE A 44 -8.15 8.70 -4.81
C PHE A 44 -8.33 7.91 -3.51
N GLY A 45 -8.56 8.57 -2.38
CA GLY A 45 -8.76 7.92 -1.10
C GLY A 45 -8.13 8.69 0.06
N TYR A 46 -7.80 7.97 1.12
CA TYR A 46 -7.48 8.55 2.42
C TYR A 46 -6.48 7.68 3.20
N VAL A 47 -5.77 8.31 4.12
CA VAL A 47 -4.91 7.68 5.11
C VAL A 47 -5.56 7.88 6.48
N TYR A 48 -5.72 6.80 7.23
CA TYR A 48 -6.26 6.80 8.59
C TYR A 48 -5.22 6.28 9.58
N SER A 49 -5.19 6.87 10.77
CA SER A 49 -4.53 6.31 11.95
C SER A 49 -5.53 5.38 12.63
N VAL A 50 -5.09 4.17 12.95
CA VAL A 50 -5.91 3.14 13.59
C VAL A 50 -5.22 2.70 14.88
N ILE A 51 -5.99 2.57 15.96
CA ILE A 51 -5.54 1.94 17.21
C ILE A 51 -6.38 0.68 17.38
N ALA A 52 -5.73 -0.46 17.58
CA ALA A 52 -6.40 -1.74 17.73
C ALA A 52 -5.66 -2.69 18.67
N ASP A 53 -6.40 -3.54 19.39
CA ASP A 53 -5.84 -4.70 20.05
C ASP A 53 -5.62 -5.80 19.02
N ILE A 54 -4.41 -6.35 18.95
CA ILE A 54 -4.05 -7.44 18.03
C ILE A 54 -3.48 -8.60 18.85
N PRO A 55 -4.16 -9.75 18.93
CA PRO A 55 -3.70 -10.91 19.68
C PRO A 55 -2.27 -11.32 19.27
N CYS A 56 -1.41 -11.57 20.26
CA CYS A 56 -0.08 -12.16 20.08
C CYS A 56 0.82 -11.47 19.04
N SER A 57 0.71 -10.15 18.86
CA SER A 57 1.50 -9.43 17.86
C SER A 57 2.80 -8.88 18.44
N ARG A 58 3.92 -9.04 17.70
CA ARG A 58 5.17 -8.29 17.94
C ARG A 58 4.95 -6.76 17.85
N LEU A 59 3.83 -6.34 17.27
CA LEU A 59 3.40 -4.96 17.12
C LEU A 59 2.87 -4.34 18.42
N GLN A 60 2.37 -5.14 19.37
CA GLN A 60 1.98 -4.65 20.70
C GLN A 60 3.21 -4.22 21.51
N THR A 61 4.29 -5.01 21.49
CA THR A 61 5.49 -4.75 22.30
C THR A 61 6.38 -3.62 21.75
N ALA A 62 6.28 -3.32 20.45
CA ALA A 62 7.13 -2.31 19.81
C ALA A 62 6.57 -0.88 19.91
N ASN A 63 5.26 -0.71 20.13
CA ASN A 63 4.55 0.55 19.83
C ASN A 63 3.72 1.16 20.98
N GLY A 64 3.69 0.59 22.18
CA GLY A 64 2.91 1.16 23.29
C GLY A 64 3.21 0.56 24.66
N ARG A 65 2.87 1.30 25.72
CA ARG A 65 2.76 0.76 27.08
C ARG A 65 1.67 -0.30 27.11
N GLU A 66 1.81 -1.28 28.00
CA GLU A 66 0.80 -2.32 28.24
C GLU A 66 -0.59 -1.66 28.41
N GLY A 67 -1.54 -2.00 27.54
CA GLY A 67 -2.90 -1.42 27.53
C GLY A 67 -3.21 -0.32 26.50
N GLU A 68 -2.25 0.19 25.72
CA GLU A 68 -2.50 1.26 24.73
C GLU A 68 -2.92 0.76 23.32
N GLY A 69 -2.86 -0.55 23.07
CA GLY A 69 -3.13 -1.13 21.75
C GLY A 69 -2.03 -0.87 20.70
N ALA A 70 -2.07 -1.60 19.60
CA ALA A 70 -1.15 -1.42 18.48
C ALA A 70 -1.55 -0.19 17.64
N ARG A 71 -0.55 0.64 17.30
CA ARG A 71 -0.71 1.79 16.40
C ARG A 71 -0.46 1.38 14.95
N LEU A 72 -1.42 1.66 14.09
CA LEU A 72 -1.45 1.26 12.69
C LEU A 72 -1.82 2.43 11.78
N ILE A 73 -1.50 2.29 10.49
CA ILE A 73 -1.87 3.20 9.42
C ILE A 73 -2.67 2.41 8.38
N LEU A 74 -3.93 2.80 8.17
CA LEU A 74 -4.76 2.30 7.09
C LEU A 74 -4.66 3.24 5.90
N LYS A 75 -4.11 2.77 4.78
CA LYS A 75 -4.17 3.46 3.50
C LYS A 75 -5.32 2.88 2.69
N TYR A 76 -6.34 3.70 2.43
CA TYR A 76 -7.50 3.35 1.61
C TYR A 76 -7.43 4.08 0.28
N VAL A 77 -7.58 3.34 -0.80
CA VAL A 77 -7.64 3.84 -2.17
C VAL A 77 -8.94 3.36 -2.80
N GLY A 78 -9.89 4.28 -2.89
CA GLY A 78 -11.10 4.12 -3.71
C GLY A 78 -10.93 5.03 -4.91
N ALA A 79 -10.76 4.45 -6.10
CA ALA A 79 -10.72 5.26 -7.32
C ALA A 79 -12.00 6.13 -7.36
N PRO A 80 -11.89 7.41 -7.74
CA PRO A 80 -13.08 8.20 -8.00
C PRO A 80 -13.94 7.40 -8.97
N VAL A 81 -15.23 7.25 -8.67
CA VAL A 81 -16.19 6.65 -9.60
C VAL A 81 -16.26 7.61 -10.78
N ALA A 82 -15.34 7.47 -11.73
CA ALA A 82 -15.55 7.98 -13.07
C ALA A 82 -16.81 7.28 -13.56
N ASP A 83 -17.72 8.02 -14.19
CA ASP A 83 -18.87 7.44 -14.89
C ASP A 83 -18.38 6.19 -15.61
N ALA A 84 -19.04 5.06 -15.41
CA ALA A 84 -18.57 3.73 -15.83
C ALA A 84 -18.28 3.60 -17.34
N THR A 85 -18.52 4.68 -18.10
CA THR A 85 -18.33 4.88 -19.53
C THR A 85 -17.08 5.71 -19.89
N ALA A 86 -16.48 6.46 -18.96
CA ALA A 86 -15.31 7.28 -19.23
C ALA A 86 -14.02 6.44 -19.15
N GLU A 87 -13.31 6.31 -20.27
CA GLU A 87 -12.00 5.67 -20.25
C GLU A 87 -11.04 6.43 -19.32
N MET A 88 -10.43 5.71 -18.38
CA MET A 88 -9.41 6.27 -17.51
C MET A 88 -8.24 6.78 -18.33
N ASN A 89 -7.88 8.05 -18.16
CA ASN A 89 -6.66 8.58 -18.76
C ASN A 89 -5.41 7.91 -18.17
N GLU A 90 -4.27 8.08 -18.85
CA GLU A 90 -3.01 7.47 -18.43
C GLU A 90 -2.60 7.85 -16.99
N GLY A 91 -2.84 9.11 -16.60
CA GLY A 91 -2.49 9.60 -15.27
C GLY A 91 -3.25 8.87 -14.17
N ASP A 92 -4.53 8.58 -14.38
CA ASP A 92 -5.34 7.85 -13.42
C ASP A 92 -4.99 6.36 -13.39
N LEU A 93 -4.71 5.75 -14.55
CA LEU A 93 -4.18 4.38 -14.62
C LEU A 93 -2.85 4.27 -13.86
N ARG A 94 -1.93 5.23 -14.04
CA ARG A 94 -0.64 5.25 -13.33
C ARG A 94 -0.83 5.29 -11.83
N LYS A 95 -1.78 6.08 -11.32
CA LYS A 95 -2.09 6.14 -9.88
C LYS A 95 -2.60 4.79 -9.38
N ILE A 96 -3.60 4.21 -10.02
CA ILE A 96 -4.16 2.90 -9.61
C ILE A 96 -3.06 1.85 -9.58
N TYR A 97 -2.31 1.70 -10.66
CA TYR A 97 -1.26 0.69 -10.75
C TYR A 97 -0.13 0.94 -9.74
N SER A 98 0.17 2.20 -9.40
CA SER A 98 1.14 2.51 -8.34
C SER A 98 0.67 2.00 -6.98
N TYR A 99 -0.62 2.14 -6.67
CA TYR A 99 -1.19 1.62 -5.43
C TYR A 99 -1.24 0.08 -5.40
N GLU A 100 -1.45 -0.57 -6.56
CA GLU A 100 -1.37 -2.04 -6.65
C GLU A 100 0.07 -2.54 -6.44
N VAL A 101 1.04 -1.89 -7.07
CA VAL A 101 2.47 -2.17 -6.89
C VAL A 101 2.89 -1.95 -5.43
N GLU A 102 2.45 -0.87 -4.81
CA GLU A 102 2.69 -0.60 -3.39
C GLU A 102 2.07 -1.68 -2.49
N GLN A 103 0.82 -2.07 -2.75
CA GLN A 103 0.17 -3.16 -2.00
C GLN A 103 0.98 -4.45 -2.11
N TYR A 104 1.42 -4.83 -3.32
CA TYR A 104 2.27 -6.00 -3.53
C TYR A 104 3.62 -5.89 -2.80
N PHE A 105 4.25 -4.72 -2.84
CA PHE A 105 5.52 -4.48 -2.15
C PHE A 105 5.41 -4.76 -0.65
N TYR A 106 4.42 -4.18 0.03
CA TYR A 106 4.26 -4.38 1.46
C TYR A 106 3.72 -5.77 1.83
N SER A 107 2.80 -6.34 1.04
CA SER A 107 2.16 -7.61 1.41
C SER A 107 2.95 -8.86 0.99
N VAL A 108 3.86 -8.74 0.02
CA VAL A 108 4.60 -9.88 -0.54
C VAL A 108 6.11 -9.68 -0.43
N LEU A 109 6.64 -8.56 -0.94
CA LEU A 109 8.10 -8.38 -1.01
C LEU A 109 8.72 -8.10 0.35
N VAL A 110 8.11 -7.26 1.18
CA VAL A 110 8.64 -6.95 2.52
C VAL A 110 8.78 -8.20 3.40
N PRO A 111 7.76 -9.07 3.55
CA PRO A 111 7.91 -10.33 4.29
C PRO A 111 9.04 -11.20 3.74
N TYR A 112 9.13 -11.32 2.42
CA TYR A 112 10.18 -12.07 1.76
C TYR A 112 11.58 -11.47 2.02
N MET A 113 11.71 -10.15 1.96
CA MET A 113 12.95 -9.42 2.26
C MET A 113 13.42 -9.67 3.68
N LEU A 114 12.51 -9.57 4.66
CA LEU A 114 12.84 -9.75 6.08
C LEU A 114 13.25 -11.20 6.37
N GLN A 115 12.64 -12.19 5.71
CA GLN A 115 13.02 -13.59 5.85
C GLN A 115 14.43 -13.89 5.31
N HIS A 116 14.85 -13.23 4.23
CA HIS A 116 16.06 -13.61 3.49
C HIS A 116 17.28 -12.72 3.75
N THR A 117 17.09 -11.50 4.27
CA THR A 117 18.23 -10.60 4.54
C THR A 117 18.90 -10.85 5.90
N GLY A 118 18.23 -11.54 6.82
CA GLY A 118 18.71 -11.72 8.20
C GLY A 118 18.94 -10.41 8.97
N ALA A 119 18.58 -9.27 8.37
CA ALA A 119 18.83 -7.93 8.86
C ALA A 119 17.52 -7.16 8.89
N ASP A 120 17.32 -6.41 9.95
CA ASP A 120 16.17 -5.55 10.12
C ASP A 120 16.22 -4.38 9.11
N ILE A 121 15.35 -4.42 8.10
CA ILE A 121 15.11 -3.32 7.18
C ILE A 121 14.01 -2.46 7.79
N ALA A 122 14.29 -1.18 8.01
CA ALA A 122 13.32 -0.23 8.56
C ALA A 122 12.19 0.06 7.56
N VAL A 123 11.22 -0.84 7.48
CA VAL A 123 10.03 -0.78 6.64
C VAL A 123 8.81 -1.18 7.47
N ALA A 124 7.63 -0.67 7.12
CA ALA A 124 6.41 -1.01 7.84
C ALA A 124 5.99 -2.46 7.55
N ASP A 125 5.52 -3.15 8.58
CA ASP A 125 4.90 -4.46 8.44
C ASP A 125 3.48 -4.30 7.87
N CYS A 126 3.12 -5.15 6.91
CA CYS A 126 1.75 -5.27 6.43
C CYS A 126 0.97 -6.23 7.34
N VAL A 127 0.00 -5.68 8.09
CA VAL A 127 -0.88 -6.45 8.97
C VAL A 127 -2.02 -7.10 8.19
N GLY A 128 -2.49 -6.42 7.14
CA GLY A 128 -3.50 -6.97 6.25
C GLY A 128 -3.79 -6.05 5.07
N ASN A 129 -4.43 -6.60 4.05
CA ASN A 129 -4.70 -5.90 2.79
C ASN A 129 -5.86 -6.54 2.01
N THR A 130 -6.41 -5.81 1.04
CA THR A 130 -7.52 -6.29 0.20
C THR A 130 -7.10 -7.10 -1.04
N ARG A 131 -5.80 -7.36 -1.24
CA ARG A 131 -5.30 -8.01 -2.45
C ARG A 131 -5.92 -9.40 -2.67
N PRO A 132 -6.01 -10.31 -1.66
CA PRO A 132 -6.64 -11.60 -1.85
C PRO A 132 -8.10 -11.51 -2.28
N GLN A 133 -8.86 -10.58 -1.70
CA GLN A 133 -10.27 -10.33 -2.02
C GLN A 133 -10.42 -9.83 -3.45
N ARG A 134 -9.53 -8.93 -3.90
CA ARG A 134 -9.50 -8.45 -5.29
C ARG A 134 -9.21 -9.58 -6.28
N ILE A 135 -8.26 -10.46 -5.96
CA ILE A 135 -7.95 -11.64 -6.80
C ILE A 135 -9.14 -12.59 -6.87
N ALA A 136 -9.75 -12.90 -5.72
CA ALA A 136 -10.91 -13.78 -5.66
C ALA A 136 -12.11 -13.19 -6.43
N ALA A 137 -12.34 -11.87 -6.35
CA ALA A 137 -13.38 -11.19 -7.12
C ALA A 137 -13.13 -11.32 -8.63
N LEU A 138 -11.89 -11.12 -9.08
CA LEU A 138 -11.52 -11.24 -10.50
C LEU A 138 -11.68 -12.67 -11.04
N GLN A 139 -11.35 -13.68 -10.23
CA GLN A 139 -11.53 -15.07 -10.61
C GLN A 139 -13.00 -15.46 -10.73
N LYS A 140 -13.86 -14.89 -9.88
CA LYS A 140 -15.31 -15.17 -9.86
C LYS A 140 -16.08 -14.40 -10.93
N GLN A 141 -15.60 -13.22 -11.32
CA GLN A 141 -16.27 -12.34 -12.28
C GLN A 141 -15.41 -12.15 -13.53
N ALA A 142 -15.34 -13.19 -14.37
CA ALA A 142 -14.76 -13.09 -15.71
C ALA A 142 -15.56 -12.08 -16.56
N GLY A 143 -15.19 -10.80 -16.49
CA GLY A 143 -15.76 -9.73 -17.33
C GLY A 143 -16.31 -8.49 -16.62
N GLN A 144 -16.23 -8.36 -15.28
CA GLN A 144 -16.62 -7.12 -14.59
C GLN A 144 -15.43 -6.26 -14.13
N SER A 145 -15.67 -4.96 -14.07
CA SER A 145 -14.67 -3.92 -13.78
C SER A 145 -14.03 -4.08 -12.41
N LEU A 146 -12.69 -3.96 -12.37
CA LEU A 146 -11.78 -3.96 -11.21
C LEU A 146 -12.10 -2.93 -10.10
N THR A 147 -13.13 -2.13 -10.28
CA THR A 147 -13.45 -0.94 -9.48
C THR A 147 -14.31 -1.24 -8.25
N GLN A 148 -14.83 -2.46 -8.07
CA GLN A 148 -15.76 -2.76 -6.97
C GLN A 148 -15.08 -3.06 -5.63
N VAL A 149 -13.86 -3.63 -5.64
CA VAL A 149 -13.11 -3.89 -4.40
C VAL A 149 -11.97 -2.86 -4.29
N PRO A 150 -11.98 -1.98 -3.28
CA PRO A 150 -10.98 -0.94 -3.12
C PRO A 150 -9.60 -1.54 -2.81
N ILE A 151 -8.55 -0.78 -3.10
CA ILE A 151 -7.21 -1.12 -2.64
C ILE A 151 -7.09 -0.58 -1.20
N ALA A 152 -6.86 -1.46 -0.23
CA ALA A 152 -6.57 -1.05 1.13
C ALA A 152 -5.42 -1.85 1.73
N LEU A 153 -4.65 -1.18 2.57
CA LEU A 153 -3.43 -1.69 3.18
C LEU A 153 -3.34 -1.19 4.63
N MET A 154 -3.26 -2.13 5.58
CA MET A 154 -3.05 -1.87 7.00
C MET A 154 -1.58 -2.09 7.34
N LEU A 155 -0.90 -1.02 7.73
CA LEU A 155 0.54 -0.99 8.01
C LEU A 155 0.82 -0.71 9.48
N SER A 156 1.93 -1.23 10.00
CA SER A 156 2.45 -0.79 11.29
C SER A 156 2.80 0.70 11.26
N ASP A 157 2.45 1.45 12.31
CA ASP A 157 2.93 2.82 12.46
C ASP A 157 4.42 2.83 12.83
N LEU A 158 5.24 3.50 12.01
CA LEU A 158 6.68 3.60 12.20
C LEU A 158 7.09 4.72 13.16
N ARG A 159 6.19 5.66 13.49
CA ARG A 159 6.50 6.82 14.35
C ARG A 159 7.04 6.44 15.74
N PRO A 160 6.54 5.40 16.44
CA PRO A 160 7.10 5.00 17.73
C PRO A 160 8.56 4.55 17.63
N ARG A 161 8.92 3.85 16.56
CA ARG A 161 10.29 3.38 16.31
C ARG A 161 11.20 4.47 15.74
N PHE A 162 10.64 5.43 15.00
CA PHE A 162 11.36 6.52 14.34
C PHE A 162 10.71 7.88 14.66
N PRO A 163 10.83 8.38 15.91
CA PRO A 163 10.09 9.56 16.38
C PRO A 163 10.64 10.89 15.84
N ARG A 164 11.81 10.88 15.18
CA ARG A 164 12.45 12.09 14.65
C ARG A 164 11.77 12.53 13.36
N SER A 165 10.78 13.41 13.48
CA SER A 165 10.22 14.12 12.34
C SER A 165 11.29 15.04 11.72
N PRO A 166 11.42 15.12 10.38
CA PRO A 166 12.25 16.16 9.76
C PRO A 166 11.74 17.54 10.17
N SER A 167 12.64 18.38 10.69
CA SER A 167 12.33 19.72 11.20
C SER A 167 11.92 20.68 10.08
N LYS A 168 12.44 20.47 8.86
CA LYS A 168 12.08 21.17 7.62
C LYS A 168 12.22 20.21 6.42
N ARG A 169 11.37 20.36 5.39
CA ARG A 169 11.56 19.60 4.13
C ARG A 169 12.93 19.96 3.52
N GLY A 170 13.71 18.94 3.15
CA GLY A 170 15.00 19.13 2.49
C GLY A 170 16.21 19.29 3.42
N LEU A 171 16.03 19.20 4.74
CA LEU A 171 17.13 19.20 5.70
C LEU A 171 17.06 17.91 6.53
N LEU A 172 18.05 17.03 6.34
CA LEU A 172 18.29 15.89 7.21
C LEU A 172 19.35 16.27 8.23
N ASP A 173 19.12 15.97 9.50
CA ASP A 173 20.21 15.98 10.47
C ASP A 173 21.19 14.82 10.20
N GLU A 174 22.36 14.85 10.84
CA GLU A 174 23.39 13.83 10.66
C GLU A 174 22.87 12.41 10.92
N ALA A 175 22.07 12.22 11.97
CA ALA A 175 21.53 10.91 12.32
C ALA A 175 20.50 10.41 11.30
N GLN A 176 19.66 11.30 10.77
CA GLN A 176 18.69 11.02 9.71
C GLN A 176 19.42 10.67 8.40
N ALA A 177 20.51 11.36 8.07
CA ALA A 177 21.33 11.04 6.91
C ALA A 177 21.95 9.64 7.03
N TYR A 178 22.60 9.31 8.15
CA TYR A 178 23.13 7.96 8.37
C TYR A 178 22.04 6.89 8.40
N ALA A 179 20.87 7.18 8.97
CA ALA A 179 19.74 6.26 8.95
C ALA A 179 19.25 5.98 7.51
N ALA A 180 19.12 7.03 6.69
CA ALA A 180 18.74 6.91 5.29
C ALA A 180 19.77 6.11 4.48
N ILE A 181 21.08 6.39 4.66
CA ILE A 181 22.15 5.64 3.99
C ILE A 181 22.13 4.16 4.40
N ARG A 182 21.99 3.86 5.69
CA ARG A 182 21.87 2.47 6.16
C ARG A 182 20.64 1.77 5.59
N TRP A 183 19.51 2.46 5.53
CA TRP A 183 18.29 1.92 4.93
C TRP A 183 18.48 1.63 3.44
N LEU A 184 19.01 2.59 2.68
CA LEU A 184 19.30 2.42 1.24
C LEU A 184 20.28 1.26 1.01
N ALA A 185 21.37 1.18 1.77
CA ALA A 185 22.34 0.11 1.65
C ALA A 185 21.71 -1.26 1.91
N ARG A 186 20.92 -1.41 2.99
CA ARG A 186 20.21 -2.66 3.30
C ARG A 186 19.20 -3.02 2.23
N PHE A 187 18.35 -2.06 1.84
CA PHE A 187 17.33 -2.23 0.82
C PHE A 187 17.94 -2.66 -0.52
N HIS A 188 19.01 -2.00 -0.99
CA HIS A 188 19.66 -2.35 -2.25
C HIS A 188 20.49 -3.63 -2.18
N SER A 189 21.12 -3.93 -1.03
CA SER A 189 21.90 -5.16 -0.87
C SER A 189 21.06 -6.42 -1.09
N PHE A 190 19.79 -6.40 -0.69
CA PHE A 190 18.84 -7.48 -0.93
C PHE A 190 18.69 -7.79 -2.42
N TRP A 191 18.56 -6.77 -3.27
CA TRP A 191 18.39 -6.93 -4.71
C TRP A 191 19.69 -7.33 -5.42
N MET A 192 20.84 -6.96 -4.87
CA MET A 192 22.16 -7.26 -5.43
C MET A 192 22.71 -8.63 -5.03
N HIS A 193 22.10 -9.29 -4.04
CA HIS A 193 22.62 -10.56 -3.52
C HIS A 193 22.48 -11.68 -4.58
N LYS A 194 23.62 -12.11 -5.13
CA LYS A 194 23.70 -13.23 -6.08
C LYS A 194 23.26 -14.50 -5.36
N GLY A 195 22.14 -15.09 -5.77
CA GLY A 195 21.60 -16.32 -5.18
C GLY A 195 20.11 -16.29 -4.89
N ASN A 196 19.44 -15.16 -5.12
CA ASN A 196 18.00 -15.08 -4.91
C ASN A 196 17.21 -15.48 -6.15
N ASP A 197 17.35 -16.74 -6.58
CA ASP A 197 16.66 -17.26 -7.77
C ASP A 197 15.13 -17.21 -7.61
N ALA A 198 14.63 -17.33 -6.38
CA ALA A 198 13.22 -17.13 -6.08
C ALA A 198 12.76 -15.67 -6.28
N ILE A 199 13.59 -14.64 -6.03
CA ILE A 199 13.25 -13.26 -6.46
C ILE A 199 13.21 -13.15 -7.97
N LYS A 200 14.20 -13.72 -8.68
CA LYS A 200 14.23 -13.66 -10.15
C LYS A 200 12.98 -14.29 -10.74
N GLU A 201 12.50 -15.38 -10.14
CA GLU A 201 11.25 -16.05 -10.47
C GLU A 201 10.02 -15.17 -10.20
N MET A 202 9.98 -14.47 -9.07
CA MET A 202 8.91 -13.51 -8.73
C MET A 202 8.90 -12.29 -9.67
N LEU A 203 10.07 -11.87 -10.15
CA LEU A 203 10.29 -10.69 -10.99
C LEU A 203 10.45 -11.01 -12.48
N ARG A 204 9.93 -12.15 -12.95
CA ARG A 204 9.92 -12.44 -14.38
C ARG A 204 9.12 -11.40 -15.14
N ASN A 205 9.55 -11.11 -16.37
CA ASN A 205 8.99 -10.01 -17.18
C ASN A 205 7.47 -10.11 -17.39
N ASP A 206 6.90 -11.32 -17.39
CA ASP A 206 5.46 -11.53 -17.51
C ASP A 206 4.66 -11.13 -16.25
N SER A 207 5.28 -11.13 -15.07
CA SER A 207 4.67 -10.67 -13.81
C SER A 207 4.84 -9.17 -13.55
N LEU A 208 5.74 -8.50 -14.27
CA LEU A 208 6.03 -7.08 -14.06
C LEU A 208 4.90 -6.18 -14.60
N CYS A 209 4.63 -5.09 -13.87
CA CYS A 209 3.64 -4.10 -14.26
C CYS A 209 4.20 -3.22 -15.39
N ARG A 210 3.52 -3.21 -16.54
CA ARG A 210 3.93 -2.46 -17.74
C ARG A 210 3.55 -0.98 -17.63
N PRO A 211 4.06 -0.11 -18.53
CA PRO A 211 3.60 1.28 -18.60
C PRO A 211 2.07 1.37 -18.72
N PRO A 212 1.41 2.41 -18.18
CA PRO A 212 -0.01 2.34 -17.85
C PRO A 212 -0.93 1.99 -19.03
N LEU A 213 -0.73 2.59 -20.22
CA LEU A 213 -1.57 2.29 -21.39
C LEU A 213 -1.33 0.87 -21.94
N SER A 214 -0.09 0.40 -21.87
CA SER A 214 0.28 -0.96 -22.28
C SER A 214 -0.25 -2.00 -21.31
N GLU A 215 -0.23 -1.69 -20.02
CA GLU A 215 -0.81 -2.53 -18.97
C GLU A 215 -2.33 -2.61 -19.08
N ALA A 216 -3.00 -1.49 -19.30
CA ALA A 216 -4.44 -1.45 -19.51
C ALA A 216 -4.86 -2.31 -20.72
N ARG A 217 -4.14 -2.18 -21.85
CA ARG A 217 -4.35 -3.04 -23.03
C ARG A 217 -4.11 -4.51 -22.72
N ARG A 218 -3.03 -4.83 -22.00
CA ARG A 218 -2.70 -6.20 -21.58
C ARG A 218 -3.81 -6.82 -20.72
N ARG A 219 -4.31 -6.08 -19.72
CA ARG A 219 -5.39 -6.55 -18.83
C ARG A 219 -6.74 -6.69 -19.54
N ARG A 220 -7.01 -5.85 -20.55
CA ARG A 220 -8.20 -6.00 -21.41
C ARG A 220 -8.11 -7.25 -22.30
N ALA A 221 -6.95 -7.53 -22.87
CA ALA A 221 -6.74 -8.70 -23.73
C ALA A 221 -6.69 -10.02 -22.94
N SER A 222 -6.14 -9.97 -21.73
CA SER A 222 -5.91 -11.11 -20.84
C SER A 222 -6.27 -10.74 -19.40
N PRO A 223 -7.55 -10.85 -19.00
CA PRO A 223 -8.00 -10.52 -17.65
C PRO A 223 -7.25 -11.29 -16.55
N GLU A 224 -6.81 -12.51 -16.86
CA GLU A 224 -5.98 -13.37 -16.01
C GLU A 224 -4.57 -12.81 -15.73
N VAL A 225 -4.09 -11.83 -16.48
CA VAL A 225 -2.79 -11.19 -16.20
C VAL A 225 -2.92 -10.17 -15.05
N THR A 226 -4.13 -9.70 -14.78
CA THR A 226 -4.41 -8.63 -13.82
C THR A 226 -4.01 -8.98 -12.38
N TRP A 227 -4.10 -10.25 -11.98
CA TRP A 227 -3.76 -10.68 -10.62
C TRP A 227 -2.26 -10.90 -10.39
N ARG A 228 -1.44 -10.84 -11.44
CA ARG A 228 0.01 -11.03 -11.38
C ARG A 228 0.80 -9.74 -11.17
N ALA A 229 0.14 -8.59 -11.15
CA ALA A 229 0.81 -7.30 -10.99
C ALA A 229 1.72 -7.28 -9.75
N SER A 230 3.02 -7.23 -10.00
CA SER A 230 4.08 -7.25 -9.00
C SER A 230 4.70 -5.86 -8.85
N VAL A 231 5.96 -5.68 -9.24
CA VAL A 231 6.62 -4.37 -9.30
C VAL A 231 6.59 -3.81 -10.71
N TRP A 232 6.87 -2.52 -10.85
CA TRP A 232 7.02 -1.89 -12.15
C TRP A 232 8.17 -2.50 -12.95
N LEU A 233 7.94 -2.71 -14.26
CA LEU A 233 9.00 -3.09 -15.19
C LEU A 233 10.06 -1.97 -15.28
N ASN A 234 9.63 -0.73 -15.50
CA ASN A 234 10.49 0.46 -15.65
C ASN A 234 9.92 1.68 -14.91
N GLY A 235 9.55 1.50 -13.64
CA GLY A 235 9.00 2.60 -12.80
C GLY A 235 7.69 3.23 -13.31
N GLY A 236 6.97 2.57 -14.22
CA GLY A 236 5.75 3.11 -14.81
C GLY A 236 5.96 4.17 -15.90
N TYR A 237 7.21 4.31 -16.38
CA TYR A 237 7.58 5.12 -17.55
C TYR A 237 7.76 4.23 -18.78
N THR A 238 7.50 4.81 -19.96
CA THR A 238 7.73 4.17 -21.27
C THR A 238 9.19 4.14 -21.65
#